data_AF-A0A969T8R3-F1
#
_entry.id   AF-A0A969T8R3-F1
#
_cell.length_a   1.000
_cell.length_b   1.000
_cell.length_c   1.000
_cell.angle_alpha   90.00
_cell.angle_beta   90.00
_cell.angle_gamma   90.00
#
_symmetry.space_group_name_H-M   'P 1'
#
loop_
_entity.id
_entity.type
_entity.pdbx_description
1 polymer ?
#
loop_
_entity_poly.entity_id
_entity_poly.type
_entity_poly.pdbx_seq_one_letter_code
_entity_poly.pdbx_strand_id
1 'polypeptide(L)'
;MYSLTTEYNKIFCLPLLPFVLIFGDSRLTYVMSLALVYLVPFCLVMGLLATKIFSTYPYPRQLFWLTAFLTLLMPPTWIAILRGYPDMGGAAIIGLAIFVYLKDVKLRHWWQIPLIGFLLAFAILFRRHFAYGARAFFVAMIVQGLLFFAFEFRSGYKKAFQSLIKYGLAIALVAIASFTTLVIFAPSFIKNILTTNYRLLYASYEKNPLIVLNYFLNSYGELTWLLAFLGFLAIIITRKYFNSGILFTAIFGVFSLLQWILSSKQINIHYNNHFALFIILGIVGFLISIERFFP
;
A
#
# COMPACT_ATOMS: atom_id res chain seq x y z
N MET A 1 -10.30 9.07 -29.66
CA MET A 1 -11.18 9.44 -28.53
C MET A 1 -11.02 8.34 -27.49
N TYR A 2 -10.16 8.54 -26.48
CA TYR A 2 -9.76 7.49 -25.54
C TYR A 2 -10.49 7.69 -24.21
N SER A 3 -11.35 6.72 -23.88
CA SER A 3 -12.26 6.73 -22.74
C SER A 3 -11.65 6.02 -21.52
N LEU A 4 -12.18 6.34 -20.33
CA LEU A 4 -11.99 5.62 -19.05
C LEU A 4 -12.26 4.10 -19.16
N THR A 5 -12.89 3.67 -20.25
CA THR A 5 -13.26 2.28 -20.57
C THR A 5 -12.15 1.46 -21.23
N THR A 6 -10.92 1.96 -21.38
CA THR A 6 -9.81 1.19 -21.99
C THR A 6 -8.83 0.66 -20.93
N GLU A 7 -8.24 -0.52 -21.15
CA GLU A 7 -7.32 -1.16 -20.17
C GLU A 7 -6.08 -0.31 -19.86
N TYR A 8 -5.62 0.50 -20.82
CA TYR A 8 -4.56 1.48 -20.65
C TYR A 8 -5.17 2.87 -20.46
N ASN A 9 -5.66 3.12 -19.25
CA ASN A 9 -6.24 4.40 -18.90
C ASN A 9 -5.16 5.47 -18.67
N LYS A 10 -5.37 6.67 -19.22
CA LYS A 10 -4.48 7.83 -19.08
C LYS A 10 -4.95 8.83 -18.02
N ILE A 11 -5.83 8.45 -17.09
CA ILE A 11 -6.24 9.31 -15.95
C ILE A 11 -5.04 9.96 -15.26
N PHE A 12 -3.95 9.21 -15.07
CA PHE A 12 -2.73 9.71 -14.43
C PHE A 12 -2.03 10.83 -15.21
N CYS A 13 -2.41 11.11 -16.46
CA CYS A 13 -1.86 12.25 -17.19
C CYS A 13 -2.59 13.56 -16.85
N LEU A 14 -3.84 13.51 -16.39
CA LEU A 14 -4.65 14.72 -16.17
C LEU A 14 -4.01 15.70 -15.18
N PRO A 15 -3.50 15.25 -14.01
CA PRO A 15 -2.88 16.17 -13.05
C PRO A 15 -1.52 16.69 -13.52
N LEU A 16 -0.92 16.11 -14.56
CA LEU A 16 0.37 16.53 -15.12
C LEU A 16 0.20 17.63 -16.18
N LEU A 17 -0.99 17.78 -16.76
CA LEU A 17 -1.24 18.72 -17.86
C LEU A 17 -0.85 20.16 -17.54
N PRO A 18 -1.15 20.74 -16.35
CA PRO A 18 -0.77 22.11 -16.06
C PRO A 18 0.74 22.36 -16.19
N PHE A 19 1.55 21.41 -15.73
CA PHE A 19 3.00 21.52 -15.81
C PHE A 19 3.53 21.41 -17.24
N VAL A 20 2.97 20.50 -18.04
CA VAL A 20 3.34 20.36 -19.46
C VAL A 20 2.95 21.61 -20.26
N LEU A 21 1.79 22.21 -19.96
CA LEU A 21 1.33 23.44 -20.61
C LEU A 21 2.18 24.67 -20.23
N ILE A 22 2.66 24.75 -18.98
CA ILE A 22 3.45 25.89 -18.48
C ILE A 22 4.94 25.76 -18.86
N PHE A 23 5.52 24.57 -18.71
CA PHE A 23 6.97 24.35 -18.86
C PHE A 23 7.35 23.61 -20.17
N GLY A 24 6.37 23.35 -21.04
CA GLY A 24 6.57 22.73 -22.35
C GLY A 24 6.62 21.20 -22.35
N ASP A 25 6.49 20.63 -23.55
CA ASP A 25 6.52 19.18 -23.79
C ASP A 25 7.97 18.66 -23.86
N SER A 26 8.52 18.32 -22.70
CA SER A 26 9.84 17.71 -22.59
C SER A 26 9.83 16.53 -21.61
N ARG A 27 10.75 15.56 -21.83
CA ARG A 27 10.92 14.43 -20.91
C ARG A 27 11.25 14.89 -19.49
N LEU A 28 12.01 15.98 -19.35
CA LEU A 28 12.36 16.54 -18.04
C LEU A 28 11.12 17.11 -17.34
N THR A 29 10.32 17.91 -18.05
CA THR A 29 9.05 18.46 -17.53
C THR A 29 8.14 17.34 -17.06
N TYR A 30 8.00 16.28 -17.86
CA TYR A 30 7.18 15.12 -17.50
C TYR A 30 7.66 14.44 -16.21
N VAL A 31 8.96 14.13 -16.08
CA VAL A 31 9.52 13.46 -14.90
C VAL A 31 9.39 14.34 -13.64
N MET A 32 9.66 15.65 -13.75
CA MET A 32 9.49 16.58 -12.63
C MET A 32 8.02 16.70 -12.20
N SER A 33 7.10 16.71 -13.17
CA SER A 33 5.65 16.69 -12.89
C SER A 33 5.25 15.43 -12.14
N LEU A 34 5.75 14.26 -12.55
CA LEU A 34 5.51 13.00 -11.84
C LEU A 34 6.04 13.05 -10.39
N ALA A 35 7.24 13.59 -10.18
CA ALA A 35 7.80 13.73 -8.84
C ALA A 35 6.92 14.63 -7.95
N LEU A 36 6.49 15.78 -8.45
CA LEU A 36 5.66 16.73 -7.69
C LEU A 36 4.24 16.22 -7.44
N VAL A 37 3.62 15.58 -8.43
CA VAL A 37 2.22 15.15 -8.37
C VAL A 37 2.05 13.80 -7.68
N TYR A 38 3.04 12.91 -7.75
CA TYR A 38 2.92 11.55 -7.23
C TYR A 38 3.91 11.20 -6.13
N LEU A 39 5.20 11.50 -6.31
CA LEU A 39 6.20 11.15 -5.29
C LEU A 39 6.06 12.00 -4.03
N VAL A 40 5.91 13.33 -4.16
CA VAL A 40 5.76 14.22 -2.99
C VAL A 40 4.51 13.85 -2.18
N PRO A 41 3.31 13.70 -2.77
CA PRO A 41 2.14 13.22 -2.01
C PRO A 41 2.34 11.85 -1.38
N PHE A 42 3.02 10.92 -2.06
CA PHE A 42 3.38 9.64 -1.46
C PHE A 42 4.24 9.81 -0.20
N CYS A 43 5.27 10.68 -0.24
CA CYS A 43 6.10 10.98 0.92
C CYS A 43 5.29 11.55 2.10
N LEU A 44 4.34 12.43 1.83
CA LEU A 44 3.45 12.99 2.86
C LEU A 44 2.52 11.92 3.44
N VAL A 45 1.96 11.03 2.60
CA VAL A 45 1.15 9.90 3.05
C VAL A 45 1.95 8.95 3.95
N MET A 46 3.22 8.71 3.62
CA MET A 46 4.13 7.93 4.48
C MET A 46 4.31 8.59 5.85
N GLY A 47 4.50 9.91 5.91
CA GLY A 47 4.52 10.67 7.16
C GLY A 47 3.22 10.55 7.97
N LEU A 48 2.05 10.65 7.31
CA LEU A 48 0.75 10.47 7.95
C LEU A 48 0.59 9.05 8.51
N LEU A 49 1.03 8.04 7.77
CA LEU A 49 0.99 6.66 8.22
C LEU A 49 1.90 6.44 9.42
N ALA A 50 3.15 6.91 9.39
CA ALA A 50 4.07 6.76 10.51
C ALA A 50 3.52 7.38 11.80
N THR A 51 2.99 8.61 11.72
CA THR A 51 2.39 9.26 12.90
C THR A 51 1.15 8.54 13.41
N LYS A 52 0.35 7.92 12.53
CA LYS A 52 -0.81 7.14 12.94
C LYS A 52 -0.42 5.78 13.53
N ILE A 53 0.58 5.13 12.96
CA ILE A 53 1.05 3.80 13.37
C ILE A 53 1.83 3.90 14.68
N PHE A 54 2.71 4.89 14.83
CA PHE A 54 3.49 5.12 16.04
C PHE A 54 2.89 6.27 16.87
N SER A 55 1.56 6.27 17.05
CA SER A 55 0.83 7.38 17.69
C SER A 55 1.19 7.64 19.15
N THR A 56 1.89 6.72 19.79
CA THR A 56 2.38 6.80 21.17
C THR A 56 3.81 7.35 21.28
N TYR A 57 4.45 7.63 20.14
CA TYR A 57 5.76 8.27 20.09
C TYR A 57 5.63 9.78 20.43
N PRO A 58 6.50 10.33 21.29
CA PRO A 58 6.34 11.68 21.85
C PRO A 58 6.48 12.83 20.83
N TYR A 59 7.18 12.64 19.71
CA TYR A 59 7.46 13.70 18.73
C TYR A 59 6.81 13.43 17.35
N PRO A 60 5.47 13.51 17.23
CA PRO A 60 4.78 13.13 15.99
C PRO A 60 5.14 14.02 14.80
N ARG A 61 5.41 15.32 15.00
CA ARG A 61 5.83 16.21 13.89
C ARG A 61 7.21 15.83 13.34
N GLN A 62 8.16 15.49 14.21
CA GLN A 62 9.49 15.04 13.79
C GLN A 62 9.40 13.71 13.06
N LEU A 63 8.61 12.77 13.60
CA LEU A 63 8.35 11.47 12.99
C LEU A 63 7.72 11.59 11.58
N PHE A 64 6.77 12.51 11.42
CA PHE A 64 6.15 12.82 10.12
C PHE A 64 7.21 13.21 9.09
N TRP A 65 8.01 14.24 9.40
CA TRP A 65 9.00 14.77 8.46
C TRP A 65 10.15 13.80 8.25
N LEU A 66 10.63 13.12 9.30
CA LEU A 66 11.63 12.06 9.20
C LEU A 66 11.18 11.00 8.21
N THR A 67 9.95 10.51 8.34
CA THR A 67 9.43 9.47 7.44
C THR A 67 9.26 10.00 6.02
N ALA A 68 8.75 11.22 5.85
CA ALA A 68 8.59 11.84 4.53
C ALA A 68 9.94 12.04 3.83
N PHE A 69 10.96 12.56 4.53
CA PHE A 69 12.31 12.72 4.00
C PHE A 69 12.98 11.37 3.72
N LEU A 70 12.85 10.39 4.62
CA LEU A 70 13.37 9.05 4.40
C LEU A 70 12.74 8.39 3.17
N THR A 71 11.43 8.58 2.96
CA THR A 71 10.74 8.13 1.75
C THR A 71 11.29 8.81 0.49
N LEU A 72 11.51 10.13 0.57
CA LEU A 72 12.03 10.92 -0.54
C LEU A 72 13.47 10.55 -0.87
N LEU A 73 14.29 10.19 0.12
CA LEU A 73 15.70 9.87 -0.09
C LEU A 73 15.95 8.41 -0.51
N MET A 74 14.94 7.53 -0.39
CA MET A 74 15.05 6.13 -0.76
C MET A 74 15.20 5.96 -2.29
N PRO A 75 16.33 5.45 -2.80
CA PRO A 75 16.53 5.32 -4.25
C PRO A 75 15.40 4.57 -4.98
N PRO A 76 14.84 3.46 -4.45
CA PRO A 76 13.76 2.73 -5.11
C PRO A 76 12.50 3.58 -5.36
N THR A 77 12.29 4.65 -4.58
CA THR A 77 11.13 5.51 -4.80
C THR A 77 11.28 6.41 -6.03
N TRP A 78 12.51 6.70 -6.43
CA TRP A 78 12.82 7.49 -7.62
C TRP A 78 12.90 6.68 -8.90
N ILE A 79 13.37 5.43 -8.86
CA ILE A 79 13.68 4.67 -10.09
C ILE A 79 12.44 4.57 -11.01
N ALA A 80 11.25 4.35 -10.45
CA ALA A 80 10.02 4.32 -11.24
C ALA A 80 9.75 5.68 -11.90
N ILE A 81 9.81 6.76 -11.12
CA ILE A 81 9.56 8.14 -11.58
C ILE A 81 10.54 8.57 -12.67
N LEU A 82 11.85 8.29 -12.49
CA LEU A 82 12.90 8.61 -13.46
C LEU A 82 12.74 7.84 -14.78
N ARG A 83 12.03 6.72 -14.76
CA ARG A 83 11.64 5.94 -15.95
C ARG A 83 10.28 6.36 -16.53
N GLY A 84 9.60 7.34 -15.94
CA GLY A 84 8.31 7.85 -16.41
C GLY A 84 7.11 7.06 -15.91
N TYR A 85 7.26 6.24 -14.87
CA TYR A 85 6.19 5.46 -14.28
C TYR A 85 5.47 6.28 -13.19
N PRO A 86 4.16 6.62 -13.34
CA PRO A 86 3.37 7.36 -12.36
C PRO A 86 2.97 6.53 -11.13
N ASP A 87 3.44 5.28 -11.04
CA ASP A 87 2.92 4.22 -10.17
C ASP A 87 3.00 4.57 -8.67
N MET A 88 3.80 5.59 -8.28
CA MET A 88 3.75 6.15 -6.92
C MET A 88 2.42 6.78 -6.54
N GLY A 89 1.64 7.28 -7.51
CA GLY A 89 0.30 7.78 -7.24
C GLY A 89 -0.61 6.67 -6.73
N GLY A 90 -0.54 5.48 -7.34
CA GLY A 90 -1.30 4.32 -6.86
C GLY A 90 -0.82 3.83 -5.49
N ALA A 91 0.49 3.87 -5.22
CA ALA A 91 1.03 3.54 -3.89
C ALA A 91 0.55 4.55 -2.82
N ALA A 92 0.45 5.84 -3.17
CA ALA A 92 -0.11 6.87 -2.29
C ALA A 92 -1.60 6.62 -2.00
N ILE A 93 -2.39 6.24 -3.01
CA ILE A 93 -3.81 5.90 -2.83
C ILE A 93 -3.98 4.68 -1.92
N ILE A 94 -3.15 3.63 -2.09
CA ILE A 94 -3.13 2.48 -1.15
C ILE A 94 -2.75 2.94 0.26
N GLY A 95 -1.72 3.78 0.39
CA GLY A 95 -1.34 4.36 1.68
C GLY A 95 -2.46 5.16 2.34
N LEU A 96 -3.25 5.92 1.57
CA LEU A 96 -4.44 6.62 2.07
C LEU A 96 -5.54 5.64 2.49
N ALA A 97 -5.75 4.55 1.76
CA ALA A 97 -6.71 3.51 2.16
C ALA A 97 -6.29 2.88 3.51
N ILE A 98 -5.00 2.60 3.70
CA ILE A 98 -4.43 2.15 4.98
C ILE A 98 -4.69 3.21 6.05
N PHE A 99 -4.38 4.48 5.79
CA PHE A 99 -4.58 5.55 6.76
C PHE A 99 -6.04 5.68 7.22
N VAL A 100 -7.00 5.61 6.28
CA VAL A 100 -8.43 5.64 6.59
C VAL A 100 -8.85 4.44 7.42
N TYR A 101 -8.34 3.24 7.08
CA TYR A 101 -8.59 2.03 7.86
C TYR A 101 -8.03 2.13 9.28
N LEU A 102 -6.81 2.66 9.44
CA LEU A 102 -6.16 2.81 10.73
C LEU A 102 -6.83 3.84 11.65
N LYS A 103 -7.69 4.74 11.13
CA LYS A 103 -8.48 5.66 11.98
C LYS A 103 -9.35 4.89 12.98
N ASP A 104 -9.97 3.81 12.52
CA ASP A 104 -10.68 2.83 13.36
C ASP A 104 -10.68 1.48 12.66
N VAL A 105 -9.82 0.59 13.16
CA VAL A 105 -9.60 -0.76 12.62
C VAL A 105 -10.82 -1.67 12.73
N LYS A 106 -11.80 -1.33 13.59
CA LYS A 106 -13.09 -2.04 13.71
C LYS A 106 -14.17 -1.50 12.77
N LEU A 107 -13.86 -0.46 11.98
CA LEU A 107 -14.74 0.14 10.98
C LEU A 107 -16.09 0.59 11.55
N ARG A 108 -16.10 1.24 12.72
CA ARG A 108 -17.37 1.69 13.34
C ARG A 108 -17.95 2.91 12.63
N HIS A 109 -17.12 3.69 11.92
CA HIS A 109 -17.59 4.86 11.21
C HIS A 109 -18.07 4.46 9.81
N TRP A 110 -19.35 4.73 9.53
CA TRP A 110 -19.99 4.34 8.27
C TRP A 110 -19.29 4.90 7.02
N TRP A 111 -18.68 6.08 7.10
CA TRP A 111 -17.99 6.72 5.96
C TRP A 111 -16.65 6.04 5.61
N GLN A 112 -16.02 5.32 6.54
CA GLN A 112 -14.75 4.63 6.27
C GLN A 112 -14.94 3.54 5.22
N ILE A 113 -16.06 2.82 5.27
CA ILE A 113 -16.34 1.69 4.39
C ILE A 113 -16.37 2.11 2.90
N PRO A 114 -17.24 3.05 2.47
CA PRO A 114 -17.27 3.46 1.07
C PRO A 114 -15.98 4.17 0.66
N LEU A 115 -15.33 4.93 1.55
CA LEU A 115 -14.09 5.61 1.21
C LEU A 115 -12.92 4.65 0.99
N ILE A 116 -12.73 3.64 1.85
CA ILE A 116 -11.72 2.59 1.66
C ILE A 116 -12.00 1.87 0.35
N GLY A 117 -13.25 1.47 0.10
CA GLY A 117 -13.62 0.77 -1.12
C GLY A 117 -13.33 1.60 -2.37
N PHE A 118 -13.70 2.87 -2.36
CA PHE A 118 -13.39 3.82 -3.43
C PHE A 118 -11.88 3.97 -3.65
N LEU A 119 -11.09 4.16 -2.59
CA LEU A 119 -9.63 4.31 -2.68
C LEU A 119 -8.96 3.05 -3.25
N LEU A 120 -9.36 1.85 -2.79
CA LEU A 120 -8.82 0.59 -3.32
C LEU A 120 -9.15 0.41 -4.80
N ALA A 121 -10.40 0.66 -5.20
CA ALA A 121 -10.80 0.63 -6.60
C ALA A 121 -10.05 1.68 -7.42
N PHE A 122 -9.92 2.91 -6.92
CA PHE A 122 -9.22 3.98 -7.59
C PHE A 122 -7.72 3.68 -7.77
N ALA A 123 -7.07 3.02 -6.81
CA ALA A 123 -5.69 2.55 -6.97
C ALA A 123 -5.56 1.54 -8.13
N ILE A 124 -6.52 0.61 -8.26
CA ILE A 124 -6.58 -0.35 -9.38
C ILE A 124 -6.76 0.36 -10.71
N LEU A 125 -7.68 1.34 -10.78
CA LEU A 125 -7.92 2.15 -11.98
C LEU A 125 -6.72 3.01 -12.35
N PHE A 126 -6.01 3.51 -11.34
CA PHE A 126 -4.81 4.31 -11.53
C PHE A 126 -3.71 3.47 -12.18
N ARG A 127 -3.44 2.27 -11.63
CA ARG A 127 -2.57 1.25 -12.23
C ARG A 127 -3.04 -0.15 -11.86
N ARG A 128 -3.35 -0.97 -12.87
CA ARG A 128 -3.96 -2.31 -12.73
C ARG A 128 -3.26 -3.24 -11.72
N HIS A 129 -1.93 -3.17 -11.64
CA HIS A 129 -1.19 -4.04 -10.72
C HIS A 129 -1.43 -3.70 -9.25
N PHE A 130 -2.06 -2.57 -8.90
CA PHE A 130 -2.50 -2.32 -7.52
C PHE A 130 -3.70 -3.19 -7.10
N ALA A 131 -4.27 -3.98 -8.01
CA ALA A 131 -5.15 -5.10 -7.62
C ALA A 131 -4.45 -6.07 -6.67
N TYR A 132 -3.13 -6.24 -6.83
CA TYR A 132 -2.28 -6.99 -5.91
C TYR A 132 -2.23 -6.33 -4.51
N GLY A 133 -2.07 -5.01 -4.46
CA GLY A 133 -2.13 -4.26 -3.20
C GLY A 133 -3.50 -4.34 -2.52
N ALA A 134 -4.58 -4.16 -3.27
CA ALA A 134 -5.95 -4.31 -2.76
C ALA A 134 -6.22 -5.73 -2.22
N ARG A 135 -5.74 -6.77 -2.90
CA ARG A 135 -5.85 -8.15 -2.41
C ARG A 135 -5.11 -8.34 -1.09
N ALA A 136 -3.86 -7.89 -1.00
CA ALA A 136 -3.08 -7.95 0.25
C ALA A 136 -3.76 -7.18 1.39
N PHE A 137 -4.42 -6.06 1.08
CA PHE A 137 -5.20 -5.27 2.04
C PHE A 137 -6.38 -6.07 2.60
N PHE A 138 -7.21 -6.68 1.75
CA PHE A 138 -8.34 -7.50 2.20
C PHE A 138 -7.88 -8.70 3.02
N VAL A 139 -6.82 -9.38 2.60
CA VAL A 139 -6.25 -10.50 3.36
C VAL A 139 -5.77 -10.01 4.74
N ALA A 140 -5.11 -8.85 4.81
CA ALA A 140 -4.68 -8.28 6.07
C ALA A 140 -5.84 -7.95 7.00
N MET A 141 -6.95 -7.40 6.47
CA MET A 141 -8.17 -7.18 7.26
C MET A 141 -8.75 -8.50 7.79
N ILE A 142 -8.86 -9.52 6.93
CA ILE A 142 -9.40 -10.83 7.33
C ILE A 142 -8.57 -11.43 8.46
N VAL A 143 -7.24 -11.48 8.29
CA VAL A 143 -6.33 -12.02 9.31
C VAL A 143 -6.42 -11.20 10.61
N GLN A 144 -6.48 -9.88 10.52
CA GLN A 144 -6.65 -9.03 11.70
C GLN A 144 -7.99 -9.26 12.41
N GLY A 145 -9.08 -9.48 11.67
CA GLY A 145 -10.38 -9.84 12.20
C GLY A 145 -10.37 -11.17 12.95
N LEU A 146 -9.69 -12.18 12.40
CA LEU A 146 -9.48 -13.47 13.06
C LEU A 146 -8.66 -13.33 14.35
N LEU A 147 -7.66 -12.45 14.36
CA LEU A 147 -6.89 -12.15 15.57
C LEU A 147 -7.77 -11.47 16.63
N PHE A 148 -8.57 -10.46 16.26
CA PHE A 148 -9.53 -9.85 17.19
C PHE A 148 -10.51 -10.89 17.76
N PHE A 149 -11.04 -11.77 16.92
CA PHE A 149 -11.90 -12.86 17.35
C PHE A 149 -11.19 -13.79 18.35
N ALA A 150 -9.96 -14.23 18.06
CA ALA A 150 -9.19 -15.10 18.94
C ALA A 150 -8.91 -14.47 20.32
N PHE A 151 -8.64 -13.16 20.37
CA PHE A 151 -8.47 -12.43 21.62
C PHE A 151 -9.79 -12.26 22.38
N GLU A 152 -10.88 -11.88 21.71
CA GLU A 152 -12.20 -11.66 22.32
C GLU A 152 -12.86 -12.98 22.75
N PHE A 153 -12.53 -14.10 22.11
CA PHE A 153 -13.04 -15.43 22.46
C PHE A 153 -12.70 -15.80 23.90
N ARG A 154 -11.52 -15.40 24.40
CA ARG A 154 -11.09 -15.59 25.80
C ARG A 154 -11.99 -14.86 26.80
N SER A 155 -12.66 -13.79 26.37
CA SER A 155 -13.54 -12.97 27.21
C SER A 155 -15.03 -13.32 27.07
N GLY A 156 -15.39 -14.21 26.14
CA GLY A 156 -16.75 -14.74 25.99
C GLY A 156 -17.17 -14.96 24.53
N TYR A 157 -17.57 -16.19 24.22
CA TYR A 157 -17.86 -16.64 22.84
C TYR A 157 -18.94 -15.83 22.12
N LYS A 158 -20.05 -15.47 22.81
CA LYS A 158 -21.17 -14.73 22.19
C LYS A 158 -20.73 -13.35 21.69
N LYS A 159 -19.98 -12.62 22.51
CA LYS A 159 -19.49 -11.27 22.15
C LYS A 159 -18.47 -11.34 21.02
N ALA A 160 -17.56 -12.31 21.07
CA ALA A 160 -16.57 -12.54 20.02
C ALA A 160 -17.23 -12.84 18.68
N PHE A 161 -18.26 -13.70 18.65
CA PHE A 161 -18.96 -14.05 17.41
C PHE A 161 -19.75 -12.86 16.85
N GLN A 162 -20.43 -12.08 17.70
CA GLN A 162 -21.10 -10.85 17.26
C GLN A 162 -20.12 -9.82 16.66
N SER A 163 -18.94 -9.68 17.28
CA SER A 163 -17.86 -8.81 16.80
C SER A 163 -17.33 -9.29 15.45
N LEU A 164 -17.10 -10.60 15.29
CA LEU A 164 -16.66 -11.22 14.04
C LEU A 164 -17.68 -11.00 12.91
N ILE A 165 -18.98 -11.20 13.17
CA ILE A 165 -20.03 -10.96 12.17
C ILE A 165 -20.04 -9.48 11.75
N LYS A 166 -20.05 -8.55 12.72
CA LYS A 166 -20.07 -7.11 12.41
C LYS A 166 -18.86 -6.70 11.59
N TYR A 167 -17.68 -7.17 11.96
CA TYR A 167 -16.44 -6.88 11.24
C TYR A 167 -16.40 -7.55 9.85
N GLY A 168 -16.88 -8.79 9.74
CA GLY A 168 -17.02 -9.49 8.46
C GLY A 168 -17.98 -8.80 7.50
N LEU A 169 -19.13 -8.32 7.99
CA LEU A 169 -20.06 -7.50 7.22
C LEU A 169 -19.42 -6.19 6.77
N ALA A 170 -18.63 -5.53 7.62
CA ALA A 170 -17.91 -4.32 7.24
C ALA A 170 -16.89 -4.59 6.13
N ILE A 171 -16.13 -5.69 6.19
CA ILE A 171 -15.21 -6.10 5.11
C ILE A 171 -15.99 -6.36 3.81
N ALA A 172 -17.11 -7.09 3.88
CA ALA A 172 -17.94 -7.37 2.72
C ALA A 172 -18.48 -6.07 2.08
N LEU A 173 -18.89 -5.10 2.89
CA LEU A 173 -19.32 -3.79 2.41
C LEU A 173 -18.18 -2.99 1.76
N VAL A 174 -16.94 -3.07 2.26
CA VAL A 174 -15.76 -2.48 1.60
C VAL A 174 -15.52 -3.14 0.24
N ALA A 175 -15.65 -4.47 0.14
CA ALA A 175 -15.51 -5.20 -1.11
C ALA A 175 -16.61 -4.82 -2.11
N ILE A 176 -17.87 -4.73 -1.67
CA ILE A 176 -18.99 -4.27 -2.50
C ILE A 176 -18.75 -2.84 -2.97
N ALA A 177 -18.36 -1.92 -2.09
CA ALA A 177 -18.06 -0.53 -2.47
C ALA A 177 -16.92 -0.45 -3.50
N SER A 178 -15.87 -1.26 -3.33
CA SER A 178 -14.76 -1.37 -4.30
C SER A 178 -15.27 -1.87 -5.65
N PHE A 179 -16.04 -2.95 -5.65
CA PHE A 179 -16.58 -3.56 -6.86
C PHE A 179 -17.54 -2.61 -7.59
N THR A 180 -18.48 -1.98 -6.87
CA THR A 180 -19.39 -0.97 -7.42
C THR A 180 -18.62 0.19 -8.05
N THR A 181 -17.56 0.67 -7.40
CA THR A 181 -16.69 1.71 -7.97
C THR A 181 -16.05 1.25 -9.29
N LEU A 182 -15.51 0.02 -9.34
CA LEU A 182 -14.93 -0.51 -10.58
C LEU A 182 -15.97 -0.71 -11.68
N VAL A 183 -17.18 -1.16 -11.36
CA VAL A 183 -18.27 -1.33 -12.34
C VAL A 183 -18.70 0.01 -12.93
N ILE A 184 -18.78 1.06 -12.10
CA ILE A 184 -19.16 2.41 -12.55
C ILE A 184 -18.07 3.03 -13.44
N PHE A 185 -16.80 2.96 -13.02
CA PHE A 185 -15.72 3.71 -13.66
C PHE A 185 -14.93 2.91 -14.72
N ALA A 186 -14.94 1.57 -14.67
CA ALA A 186 -14.24 0.73 -15.64
C ALA A 186 -14.98 -0.59 -15.95
N PRO A 187 -16.18 -0.53 -16.53
CA PRO A 187 -16.96 -1.72 -16.88
C PRO A 187 -16.23 -2.65 -17.85
N SER A 188 -15.47 -2.08 -18.80
CA SER A 188 -14.68 -2.86 -19.76
C SER A 188 -13.51 -3.61 -19.10
N PHE A 189 -12.90 -3.06 -18.05
CA PHE A 189 -11.87 -3.76 -17.29
C PHE A 189 -12.46 -4.98 -16.59
N ILE A 190 -13.65 -4.85 -16.00
CA ILE A 190 -14.38 -5.98 -15.39
C ILE A 190 -14.70 -7.05 -16.44
N LYS A 191 -15.21 -6.65 -17.61
CA LYS A 191 -15.47 -7.57 -18.72
C LYS A 191 -14.20 -8.36 -19.07
N ASN A 192 -13.07 -7.67 -19.23
CA ASN A 192 -11.83 -8.32 -19.64
C ASN A 192 -11.26 -9.25 -18.56
N ILE A 193 -11.38 -8.91 -17.27
CA ILE A 193 -11.04 -9.83 -16.16
C ILE A 193 -11.85 -11.12 -16.23
N LEU A 194 -13.14 -11.04 -16.58
CA LEU A 194 -14.02 -12.21 -16.64
C LEU A 194 -13.81 -13.04 -17.90
N THR A 195 -13.41 -12.43 -19.01
CA THR A 195 -13.29 -13.14 -20.30
C THR A 195 -11.86 -13.51 -20.68
N THR A 196 -10.83 -12.95 -20.03
CA THR A 196 -9.43 -13.11 -20.45
C THR A 196 -8.63 -13.91 -19.44
N ASN A 197 -7.96 -14.97 -19.90
CA ASN A 197 -7.02 -15.72 -19.07
C ASN A 197 -5.66 -15.00 -19.01
N TYR A 198 -5.56 -13.97 -18.15
CA TYR A 198 -4.32 -13.22 -17.97
C TYR A 198 -3.15 -14.07 -17.46
N ARG A 199 -3.42 -15.15 -16.72
CA ARG A 199 -2.36 -16.04 -16.24
C ARG A 199 -1.66 -16.72 -17.43
N LEU A 200 -2.43 -17.23 -18.37
CA LEU A 200 -1.88 -17.82 -19.59
C LEU A 200 -1.16 -16.77 -20.45
N LEU A 201 -1.75 -15.57 -20.58
CA LEU A 201 -1.15 -14.47 -21.34
C LEU A 201 0.23 -14.04 -20.81
N TYR A 202 0.41 -14.05 -19.49
CA TYR A 202 1.65 -13.61 -18.85
C TYR A 202 2.55 -14.75 -18.35
N ALA A 203 2.21 -16.01 -18.65
CA ALA A 203 2.97 -17.17 -18.20
C ALA A 203 4.45 -17.13 -18.62
N SER A 204 4.74 -16.60 -19.81
CA SER A 204 6.12 -16.43 -20.32
C SER A 204 6.95 -15.40 -19.55
N TYR A 205 6.30 -14.50 -18.81
CA TYR A 205 6.95 -13.48 -17.98
C TYR A 205 7.17 -13.95 -16.54
N GLU A 206 6.59 -15.09 -16.14
CA GLU A 206 6.82 -15.66 -14.81
C GLU A 206 8.29 -16.09 -14.66
N LYS A 207 8.86 -15.78 -13.50
CA LYS A 207 10.21 -16.16 -13.10
C LYS A 207 10.16 -17.09 -11.90
N ASN A 208 11.25 -17.82 -11.66
CA ASN A 208 11.40 -18.63 -10.46
C ASN A 208 11.24 -17.74 -9.20
N PRO A 209 10.49 -18.16 -8.17
CA PRO A 209 10.30 -17.40 -6.93
C PRO A 209 11.60 -16.88 -6.30
N LEU A 210 12.69 -17.65 -6.35
CA LEU A 210 13.99 -17.23 -5.82
C LEU A 210 14.59 -16.06 -6.60
N ILE A 211 14.41 -16.03 -7.93
CA ILE A 211 14.85 -14.91 -8.77
C ILE A 211 14.04 -13.65 -8.43
N VAL A 212 12.73 -13.81 -8.22
CA VAL A 212 11.83 -12.70 -7.84
C VAL A 212 12.21 -12.14 -6.48
N LEU A 213 12.44 -13.00 -5.49
CA LEU A 213 12.91 -12.60 -4.16
C LEU A 213 14.25 -11.86 -4.24
N ASN A 214 15.24 -12.45 -4.92
CA ASN A 214 16.56 -11.84 -5.08
C ASN A 214 16.49 -10.47 -5.80
N TYR A 215 15.59 -10.33 -6.79
CA TYR A 215 15.36 -9.05 -7.46
C TYR A 215 14.86 -7.98 -6.48
N PHE A 216 13.89 -8.29 -5.61
CA PHE A 216 13.37 -7.33 -4.64
C PHE A 216 14.35 -7.03 -3.50
N LEU A 217 15.13 -8.02 -3.06
CA LEU A 217 16.22 -7.83 -2.10
C LEU A 217 17.27 -6.87 -2.66
N ASN A 218 17.75 -7.11 -3.88
CA ASN A 218 18.74 -6.24 -4.52
C ASN A 218 18.20 -4.86 -4.90
N SER A 219 16.91 -4.75 -5.21
CA SER A 219 16.30 -3.45 -5.55
C SER A 219 16.34 -2.45 -4.39
N TYR A 220 16.09 -2.92 -3.17
CA TYR A 220 16.11 -2.08 -1.96
C TYR A 220 17.45 -2.16 -1.20
N GLY A 221 18.25 -3.18 -1.46
CA GLY A 221 19.43 -3.55 -0.68
C GLY A 221 19.06 -4.46 0.51
N GLU A 222 19.85 -5.50 0.74
CA GLU A 222 19.60 -6.47 1.81
C GLU A 222 19.59 -5.82 3.19
N LEU A 223 20.44 -4.81 3.40
CA LEU A 223 20.50 -4.06 4.65
C LEU A 223 19.17 -3.36 4.96
N THR A 224 18.51 -2.73 3.98
CA THR A 224 17.25 -2.01 4.23
C THR A 224 16.12 -2.96 4.59
N TRP A 225 16.09 -4.15 3.97
CA TRP A 225 15.19 -5.24 4.35
C TRP A 225 15.44 -5.72 5.77
N LEU A 226 16.70 -5.94 6.15
CA LEU A 226 17.08 -6.35 7.50
C LEU A 226 16.66 -5.30 8.53
N LEU A 227 16.95 -4.03 8.29
CA LEU A 227 16.53 -2.92 9.17
C LEU A 227 15.02 -2.83 9.31
N ALA A 228 14.27 -2.97 8.20
CA ALA A 228 12.82 -2.97 8.24
C ALA A 228 12.27 -4.14 9.08
N PHE A 229 12.81 -5.34 8.88
CA PHE A 229 12.43 -6.53 9.64
C PHE A 229 12.74 -6.37 11.13
N LEU A 230 13.95 -5.93 11.48
CA LEU A 230 14.36 -5.69 12.86
C LEU A 230 13.53 -4.61 13.53
N GLY A 231 13.12 -3.56 12.81
CA GLY A 231 12.25 -2.52 13.34
C GLY A 231 10.86 -3.04 13.73
N PHE A 232 10.19 -3.78 12.84
CA PHE A 232 8.92 -4.41 13.18
C PHE A 232 9.07 -5.42 14.32
N LEU A 233 10.12 -6.24 14.30
CA LEU A 233 10.40 -7.22 15.33
C LEU A 233 10.61 -6.55 16.70
N ALA A 234 11.44 -5.52 16.76
CA ALA A 234 11.75 -4.78 17.98
C ALA A 234 10.48 -4.20 18.61
N ILE A 235 9.61 -3.58 17.82
CA ILE A 235 8.35 -3.01 18.34
C ILE A 235 7.38 -4.10 18.82
N ILE A 236 7.28 -5.21 18.09
CA ILE A 236 6.41 -6.33 18.48
C ILE A 236 6.89 -6.98 19.79
N ILE A 237 8.19 -7.20 19.94
CA ILE A 237 8.79 -7.83 21.13
C ILE A 237 8.74 -6.89 22.33
N THR A 238 9.22 -5.66 22.17
CA THR A 238 9.28 -4.69 23.28
C THR A 238 7.92 -4.18 23.69
N ARG A 239 6.90 -4.33 22.83
CA ARG A 239 5.55 -3.76 22.95
C ARG A 239 5.52 -2.24 23.07
N LYS A 240 6.68 -1.59 22.99
CA LYS A 240 6.83 -0.14 23.05
C LYS A 240 6.30 0.42 21.74
N TYR A 241 5.19 1.16 21.82
CA TYR A 241 4.43 1.67 20.67
C TYR A 241 3.58 0.62 19.92
N PHE A 242 3.46 -0.61 20.43
CA PHE A 242 2.65 -1.64 19.77
C PHE A 242 1.16 -1.28 19.78
N ASN A 243 0.54 -1.30 18.59
CA ASN A 243 -0.90 -1.17 18.42
C ASN A 243 -1.41 -2.02 17.25
N SER A 244 -2.73 -2.03 17.05
CA SER A 244 -3.39 -2.76 15.96
C SER A 244 -2.94 -2.30 14.56
N GLY A 245 -2.47 -1.05 14.41
CA GLY A 245 -1.99 -0.53 13.14
C GLY A 245 -0.63 -1.10 12.72
N ILE A 246 0.26 -1.33 13.68
CA ILE A 246 1.54 -2.04 13.43
C ILE A 246 1.27 -3.45 12.94
N LEU A 247 0.36 -4.17 13.62
CA LEU A 247 -0.02 -5.52 13.26
C LEU A 247 -0.61 -5.58 11.83
N PHE A 248 -1.55 -4.68 11.52
CA PHE A 248 -2.13 -4.60 10.17
C PHE A 248 -1.06 -4.36 9.11
N THR A 249 -0.17 -3.38 9.35
CA THR A 249 0.87 -3.00 8.39
C THR A 249 1.88 -4.13 8.17
N ALA A 250 2.26 -4.84 9.23
CA ALA A 250 3.14 -6.01 9.14
C ALA A 250 2.48 -7.15 8.35
N ILE A 251 1.22 -7.48 8.64
CA ILE A 251 0.46 -8.49 7.90
C ILE A 251 0.34 -8.09 6.42
N PHE A 252 -0.04 -6.85 6.14
CA PHE A 252 -0.12 -6.32 4.78
C PHE A 252 1.19 -6.44 4.02
N GLY A 253 2.32 -6.06 4.65
CA GLY A 253 3.65 -6.17 4.05
C GLY A 253 4.04 -7.62 3.73
N VAL A 254 3.82 -8.55 4.67
CA VAL A 254 4.09 -9.98 4.48
C VAL A 254 3.24 -10.54 3.33
N PHE A 255 1.94 -10.25 3.29
CA PHE A 255 1.08 -10.75 2.21
C PHE A 255 1.39 -10.10 0.86
N SER A 256 1.78 -8.82 0.84
CA SER A 256 2.26 -8.16 -0.37
C SER A 256 3.49 -8.89 -0.93
N LEU A 257 4.47 -9.21 -0.07
CA LEU A 257 5.69 -9.95 -0.44
C LEU A 257 5.38 -11.37 -0.93
N LEU A 258 4.62 -12.15 -0.16
CA LEU A 258 4.25 -13.51 -0.52
C LEU A 258 3.49 -13.56 -1.85
N GLN A 259 2.59 -12.62 -2.09
CA GLN A 259 1.84 -12.58 -3.33
C GLN A 259 2.74 -12.30 -4.54
N TRP A 260 3.70 -11.39 -4.42
CA TRP A 260 4.64 -11.13 -5.51
C TRP A 260 5.55 -12.32 -5.80
N ILE A 261 6.03 -12.99 -4.77
CA ILE A 261 6.94 -14.14 -4.88
C ILE A 261 6.22 -15.41 -5.39
N LEU A 262 5.00 -15.67 -4.90
CA LEU A 262 4.31 -16.96 -5.13
C LEU A 262 3.22 -16.89 -6.18
N SER A 263 2.53 -15.75 -6.33
CA SER A 263 1.38 -15.62 -7.24
C SER A 263 1.72 -14.83 -8.50
N SER A 264 2.30 -13.64 -8.39
CA SER A 264 2.57 -12.80 -9.56
C SER A 264 3.80 -13.27 -10.33
N LYS A 265 4.87 -13.65 -9.60
CA LYS A 265 6.15 -14.17 -10.15
C LYS A 265 6.78 -13.30 -11.26
N GLN A 266 6.44 -12.03 -11.32
CA GLN A 266 6.90 -11.10 -12.34
C GLN A 266 7.87 -10.10 -11.72
N ILE A 267 8.87 -9.70 -12.52
CA ILE A 267 9.86 -8.69 -12.15
C ILE A 267 9.71 -7.46 -13.03
N ASN A 268 9.61 -6.30 -12.40
CA ASN A 268 9.68 -5.00 -13.05
C ASN A 268 9.94 -3.95 -11.98
N ILE A 269 10.47 -2.81 -12.40
CA ILE A 269 10.90 -1.75 -11.50
C ILE A 269 9.73 -1.09 -10.78
N HIS A 270 8.61 -0.91 -11.48
CA HIS A 270 7.42 -0.31 -10.90
C HIS A 270 6.73 -1.22 -9.86
N TYR A 271 7.08 -2.51 -9.79
CA TYR A 271 6.59 -3.42 -8.75
C TYR A 271 7.27 -3.17 -7.39
N ASN A 272 8.43 -2.53 -7.36
CA ASN A 272 9.10 -2.16 -6.11
C ASN A 272 8.22 -1.28 -5.22
N ASN A 273 7.36 -0.45 -5.82
CA ASN A 273 6.49 0.49 -5.12
C ASN A 273 5.52 -0.18 -4.13
N HIS A 274 5.23 -1.47 -4.29
CA HIS A 274 4.38 -2.24 -3.35
C HIS A 274 5.05 -2.50 -2.00
N PHE A 275 6.38 -2.40 -1.92
CA PHE A 275 7.16 -2.65 -0.70
C PHE A 275 7.60 -1.38 0.01
N ALA A 276 7.57 -0.23 -0.67
CA ALA A 276 7.99 1.05 -0.10
C ALA A 276 7.28 1.35 1.23
N LEU A 277 5.96 1.16 1.29
CA LEU A 277 5.14 1.32 2.50
C LEU A 277 5.71 0.51 3.68
N PHE A 278 5.92 -0.78 3.48
CA PHE A 278 6.39 -1.68 4.53
C PHE A 278 7.85 -1.40 4.93
N ILE A 279 8.76 -1.30 3.96
CA ILE A 279 10.19 -1.15 4.23
C ILE A 279 10.47 0.16 4.98
N ILE A 280 9.89 1.27 4.52
CA ILE A 280 10.12 2.58 5.12
C ILE A 280 9.56 2.63 6.54
N LEU A 281 8.34 2.14 6.76
CA LEU A 281 7.74 2.11 8.11
C LEU A 281 8.50 1.18 9.06
N GLY A 282 9.05 0.07 8.55
CA GLY A 282 9.92 -0.81 9.32
C GLY A 282 11.22 -0.11 9.74
N ILE A 283 11.88 0.59 8.82
CA ILE A 283 13.12 1.35 9.12
C ILE A 283 12.85 2.46 10.14
N VAL A 284 11.74 3.20 9.99
CA VAL A 284 11.32 4.19 11.00
C VAL A 284 11.10 3.51 12.35
N GLY A 285 10.45 2.36 12.37
CA GLY A 285 10.28 1.53 13.57
C GLY A 285 11.61 1.13 14.23
N PHE A 286 12.64 0.83 13.43
CA PHE A 286 13.99 0.54 13.92
C PHE A 286 14.65 1.78 14.54
N LEU A 287 14.59 2.94 13.85
CA LEU A 287 15.18 4.19 14.33
C LEU A 287 14.60 4.61 15.69
N ILE A 288 13.28 4.61 15.84
CA ILE A 288 12.62 4.97 17.12
C ILE A 288 12.86 3.93 18.23
N SER A 289 13.20 2.69 17.86
CA SER A 289 13.57 1.66 18.81
C SER A 289 15.00 1.87 19.34
N ILE A 290 15.89 2.47 18.52
CA ILE A 290 17.30 2.67 18.85
C ILE A 290 17.61 4.02 19.50
N GLU A 291 16.83 5.06 19.25
CA GLU A 291 16.97 6.40 19.87
C GLU A 291 17.02 6.35 21.42
N ARG A 292 16.70 5.22 22.05
CA ARG A 292 16.87 5.01 23.49
C ARG A 292 18.23 4.42 23.91
N PHE A 293 18.99 3.83 22.99
CA PHE A 293 20.33 3.29 23.27
C PHE A 293 21.43 4.35 23.20
N PHE A 294 21.16 5.48 22.54
CA PHE A 294 22.06 6.63 22.51
C PHE A 294 21.34 7.81 23.20
N PRO A 295 21.66 8.08 24.48
CA PRO A 295 21.12 9.24 25.21
C PRO A 295 21.61 10.57 24.63
#